data_AF-A0A8H5LKD0-F1
#
_entry.id   AF-A0A8H5LKD0-F1
#
_cell.length_a   1.000
_cell.length_b   1.000
_cell.length_c   1.000
_cell.angle_alpha   90.00
_cell.angle_beta   90.00
_cell.angle_gamma   90.00
#
_symmetry.space_group_name_H-M   'P 1'
#
loop_
_entity.id
_entity.type
_entity.pdbx_description
1 polymer ?
#
loop_
_entity_poly.entity_id
_entity_poly.type
_entity_poly.pdbx_seq_one_letter_code
_entity_poly.pdbx_strand_id
1 'polypeptide(L)'
;MGRLYSVLFAAAYLSVVSTTTISDIQGTRFLSPLAGQSVQNVTGVVTAKIYEGSSGFYLLGEKPEDIRVSNGLQVFTTSTSTLGQVTVGDLISLDGRVQEFRSSSSPNNLFATEIASPTNIVVRSSNNTFPIVILGKDRSPPTQELSALDVGPDGFLSNPNNVSRIDTVNDELRPDRYGMDFWESLEGQIVTIPKPIATNFENQFGEFWVYGDWHVTGKNSRGGISITSGPDGIPDANPETVIIGSPLDGTKNPTTAVGVALTDITGPVVYQFGFFYVLPLTAPQVISRPSSNIPPTTISSNGNDPCVVTFGDYNVENMAPTSAHIPTVASHITDLMKTPDLLFLQEIQDNSGETNDGTVGADVTLKTLIDAIESVSGVRYNFTQINPVDGQDGGVPGGNIRTAFLYRPERLQLIPGTPVGGSLDAIEVRKDTKKLALSLNPGRIDPTNPAWASTRKPLVAGWQTRNKKEFYTINVHLSSKGGSSSTQGDARPPVNLPIDARSQQVAIVADFVASVLDRDSKAKLIVAGDFNEYSQTRSVFAPLAKLLTEFDEVVDIPRVERYSYVFDQNSEQLDHAFASPGIEKHKNKAAFEHIHVNSWSPSFDDRISDHDPSVGKFFVCG
;
A
#
# COMPACT_ATOMS: atom_id res chain seq x y z
N MET A 1 8.69 -5.18 -93.82
CA MET A 1 7.27 -5.28 -93.39
C MET A 1 7.11 -6.62 -92.69
N GLY A 2 6.55 -6.82 -91.51
CA GLY A 2 5.93 -5.94 -90.52
C GLY A 2 6.13 -6.52 -89.12
N ARG A 3 5.83 -5.69 -88.12
CA ARG A 3 6.17 -5.78 -86.70
C ARG A 3 5.50 -6.94 -85.96
N LEU A 4 6.25 -7.59 -85.07
CA LEU A 4 5.74 -8.36 -83.93
C LEU A 4 5.17 -7.39 -82.88
N TYR A 5 3.91 -7.57 -82.48
CA TYR A 5 3.35 -6.95 -81.28
C TYR A 5 3.12 -8.05 -80.23
N SER A 6 3.91 -8.01 -79.16
CA SER A 6 3.66 -8.75 -77.93
C SER A 6 2.74 -7.89 -77.05
N VAL A 7 1.54 -8.38 -76.77
CA VAL A 7 0.60 -7.75 -75.82
C VAL A 7 0.90 -8.31 -74.42
N LEU A 8 1.48 -7.49 -73.57
CA LEU A 8 1.58 -7.71 -72.12
C LEU A 8 0.31 -7.17 -71.46
N PHE A 9 -0.51 -8.06 -70.88
CA PHE A 9 -1.57 -7.68 -69.96
C PHE A 9 -0.95 -7.49 -68.56
N ALA A 10 -0.87 -6.24 -68.11
CA ALA A 10 -0.59 -5.92 -66.72
C ALA A 10 -1.92 -5.96 -65.92
N ALA A 11 -2.09 -6.96 -65.07
CA ALA A 11 -3.13 -6.96 -64.06
C ALA A 11 -2.71 -6.00 -62.93
N ALA A 12 -3.32 -4.82 -62.88
CA ALA A 12 -3.18 -3.93 -61.74
C ALA A 12 -3.94 -4.54 -60.55
N TYR A 13 -3.20 -5.05 -59.57
CA TYR A 13 -3.76 -5.32 -58.24
C TYR A 13 -4.10 -3.98 -57.60
N LEU A 14 -5.38 -3.62 -57.58
CA LEU A 14 -5.91 -2.60 -56.68
C LEU A 14 -5.82 -3.17 -55.26
N SER A 15 -4.69 -2.98 -54.59
CA SER A 15 -4.62 -3.08 -53.15
C SER A 15 -5.48 -1.96 -52.58
N VAL A 16 -6.65 -2.32 -52.04
CA VAL A 16 -7.43 -1.45 -51.16
C VAL A 16 -6.53 -1.21 -49.94
N VAL A 17 -5.84 -0.08 -49.91
CA VAL A 17 -5.10 0.34 -48.72
C VAL A 17 -6.14 0.74 -47.70
N SER A 18 -6.50 -0.18 -46.80
CA SER A 18 -7.26 0.19 -45.61
C SER A 18 -6.41 1.20 -44.83
N THR A 19 -6.95 2.39 -44.59
CA THR A 19 -6.29 3.39 -43.76
C THR A 19 -6.14 2.86 -42.34
N THR A 20 -4.92 2.83 -41.81
CA THR A 20 -4.66 2.40 -40.43
C THR A 20 -5.39 3.33 -39.46
N THR A 21 -6.27 2.75 -38.66
CA THR A 21 -7.03 3.46 -37.63
C THR A 21 -6.29 3.45 -36.29
N ILE A 22 -6.70 4.31 -35.36
CA ILE A 22 -6.20 4.27 -33.99
C ILE A 22 -6.53 2.92 -33.33
N SER A 23 -7.70 2.35 -33.61
CA SER A 23 -8.09 1.03 -33.12
C SER A 23 -7.21 -0.11 -33.66
N ASP A 24 -6.72 -0.01 -34.90
CA ASP A 24 -5.74 -0.97 -35.44
C ASP A 24 -4.38 -0.85 -34.72
N ILE A 25 -4.02 0.36 -34.28
CA ILE A 25 -2.79 0.60 -33.51
C ILE A 25 -2.95 0.06 -32.10
N GLN A 26 -4.06 0.33 -31.41
CA GLN A 26 -4.26 -0.13 -30.04
C GLN A 26 -4.45 -1.66 -29.97
N GLY A 27 -5.31 -2.23 -30.81
CA GLY A 27 -5.61 -3.66 -30.78
C GLY A 27 -6.33 -4.09 -29.50
N THR A 28 -6.34 -5.40 -29.22
CA THR A 28 -7.09 -6.03 -28.11
C THR A 28 -6.18 -6.60 -27.00
N ARG A 29 -4.94 -6.12 -26.91
CA ARG A 29 -3.87 -6.63 -26.04
C ARG A 29 -3.06 -5.45 -25.49
N PHE A 30 -2.23 -5.68 -24.48
CA PHE A 30 -1.36 -4.63 -23.90
C PHE A 30 -0.28 -4.12 -24.85
N LEU A 31 0.13 -4.92 -25.84
CA LEU A 31 1.05 -4.48 -26.88
C LEU A 31 0.34 -4.33 -28.22
N SER A 32 0.62 -3.22 -28.88
CA SER A 32 0.16 -2.90 -30.23
C SER A 32 0.56 -3.99 -31.23
N PRO A 33 -0.37 -4.45 -32.10
CA PRO A 33 -0.02 -5.31 -33.24
C PRO A 33 0.83 -4.60 -34.29
N LEU A 34 0.92 -3.26 -34.22
CA LEU A 34 1.68 -2.41 -35.13
C LEU A 34 2.96 -1.87 -34.51
N ALA A 35 3.35 -2.34 -33.31
CA ALA A 35 4.58 -1.94 -32.63
C ALA A 35 5.80 -1.94 -33.56
N GLY A 36 6.51 -0.81 -33.62
CA GLY A 36 7.70 -0.61 -34.43
C GLY A 36 7.45 -0.29 -35.91
N GLN A 37 6.20 -0.35 -36.39
CA GLN A 37 5.84 -0.07 -37.79
C GLN A 37 5.59 1.42 -38.03
N SER A 38 5.84 1.86 -39.26
CA SER A 38 5.44 3.20 -39.72
C SER A 38 4.00 3.16 -40.23
N VAL A 39 3.21 4.15 -39.80
CA VAL A 39 1.81 4.32 -40.17
C VAL A 39 1.62 5.65 -40.87
N GLN A 40 0.64 5.71 -41.77
CA GLN A 40 0.36 6.89 -42.58
C GLN A 40 -1.12 7.26 -42.50
N ASN A 41 -1.40 8.56 -42.56
CA ASN A 41 -2.73 9.13 -42.59
C ASN A 41 -3.63 8.66 -41.43
N VAL A 42 -3.04 8.45 -40.24
CA VAL A 42 -3.79 8.16 -39.01
C VAL A 42 -4.58 9.40 -38.65
N THR A 43 -5.90 9.25 -38.51
CA THR A 43 -6.84 10.36 -38.35
C THR A 43 -7.51 10.31 -36.97
N GLY A 44 -7.65 11.46 -36.32
CA GLY A 44 -8.33 11.58 -35.03
C GLY A 44 -8.53 13.04 -34.59
N VAL A 45 -9.42 13.25 -33.63
CA VAL A 45 -9.65 14.57 -33.03
C VAL A 45 -8.69 14.77 -31.85
N VAL A 46 -8.03 15.91 -31.81
CA VAL A 46 -7.14 16.29 -30.70
C VAL A 46 -7.98 16.55 -29.45
N THR A 47 -7.82 15.74 -28.40
CA THR A 47 -8.64 15.82 -27.18
C THR A 47 -7.94 16.53 -26.03
N ALA A 48 -6.61 16.43 -25.95
CA ALA A 48 -5.81 17.04 -24.90
C ALA A 48 -4.36 17.27 -25.38
N LYS A 49 -3.66 18.18 -24.70
CA LYS A 49 -2.24 18.49 -24.94
C LYS A 49 -1.47 18.38 -23.62
N ILE A 50 -0.28 17.82 -23.66
CA ILE A 50 0.63 17.73 -22.51
C ILE A 50 1.85 18.60 -22.78
N TYR A 51 2.16 19.50 -21.84
CA TYR A 51 3.28 20.44 -21.96
C TYR A 51 4.49 20.05 -21.12
N GLU A 52 4.34 19.26 -20.04
CA GLU A 52 5.42 18.88 -19.12
C GLU A 52 5.67 17.36 -19.08
N GLY A 53 6.93 16.94 -18.87
CA GLY A 53 7.35 15.53 -18.79
C GLY A 53 7.39 14.81 -20.13
N SER A 54 6.25 14.26 -20.55
CA SER A 54 6.04 13.47 -21.78
C SER A 54 5.28 14.29 -22.81
N SER A 55 5.86 15.43 -23.22
CA SER A 55 5.23 16.40 -24.13
C SER A 55 4.60 15.72 -25.35
N GLY A 56 3.39 16.14 -25.71
CA GLY A 56 2.61 15.50 -26.77
C GLY A 56 1.17 15.98 -26.81
N PHE A 57 0.32 15.23 -27.51
CA PHE A 57 -1.12 15.44 -27.54
C PHE A 57 -1.86 14.12 -27.75
N TYR A 58 -3.13 14.06 -27.36
CA TYR A 58 -3.96 12.88 -27.51
C TYR A 58 -4.88 13.01 -28.70
N LEU A 59 -5.08 11.90 -29.41
CA LEU A 59 -6.06 11.76 -30.48
C LEU A 59 -7.16 10.80 -30.05
N LEU A 60 -8.39 11.12 -30.46
CA LEU A 60 -9.53 10.21 -30.41
C LEU A 60 -9.99 9.88 -31.82
N GLY A 61 -9.93 8.60 -32.16
CA GLY A 61 -10.38 8.04 -33.44
C GLY A 61 -11.86 7.66 -33.43
N GLU A 62 -12.30 6.93 -34.44
CA GLU A 62 -13.65 6.36 -34.50
C GLU A 62 -13.87 5.36 -33.35
N LYS A 63 -15.08 5.34 -32.79
CA LYS A 63 -15.42 4.44 -31.67
C LYS A 63 -15.49 2.99 -32.16
N PRO A 64 -14.75 2.05 -31.54
CA PRO A 64 -14.80 0.65 -31.92
C PRO A 64 -16.04 -0.02 -31.32
N GLU A 65 -16.49 -1.11 -31.94
CA GLU A 65 -17.55 -1.96 -31.38
C GLU A 65 -17.02 -2.84 -30.24
N ASP A 66 -15.76 -3.27 -30.32
CA ASP A 66 -15.11 -4.12 -29.33
C ASP A 66 -14.62 -3.28 -28.14
N ILE A 67 -15.16 -3.55 -26.96
CA ILE A 67 -14.87 -2.83 -25.71
C ILE A 67 -13.41 -2.96 -25.25
N ARG A 68 -12.66 -3.92 -25.80
CA ARG A 68 -11.25 -4.17 -25.50
C ARG A 68 -10.33 -3.20 -26.22
N VAL A 69 -10.78 -2.63 -27.32
CA VAL A 69 -9.95 -1.79 -28.18
C VAL A 69 -10.13 -0.34 -27.80
N SER A 70 -9.04 0.34 -27.45
CA SER A 70 -9.09 1.78 -27.28
C SER A 70 -9.13 2.50 -28.64
N ASN A 71 -9.84 3.62 -28.74
CA ASN A 71 -9.69 4.59 -29.83
C ASN A 71 -8.98 5.88 -29.40
N GLY A 72 -8.42 5.91 -28.20
CA GLY A 72 -7.52 6.96 -27.74
C GLY A 72 -6.08 6.60 -28.07
N LEU A 73 -5.23 7.58 -28.36
CA LEU A 73 -3.80 7.36 -28.61
C LEU A 73 -2.97 8.60 -28.32
N GLN A 74 -1.84 8.41 -27.65
CA GLN A 74 -0.86 9.47 -27.46
C GLN A 74 -0.01 9.66 -28.73
N VAL A 75 0.19 10.92 -29.11
CA VAL A 75 1.21 11.33 -30.07
C VAL A 75 2.34 12.01 -29.30
N PHE A 76 3.47 11.31 -29.19
CA PHE A 76 4.64 11.78 -28.46
C PHE A 76 5.45 12.76 -29.30
N THR A 77 5.72 13.95 -28.73
CA THR A 77 6.60 14.95 -29.34
C THR A 77 7.06 15.99 -28.33
N THR A 78 8.38 16.16 -28.19
CA THR A 78 8.99 17.28 -27.44
C THR A 78 9.13 18.56 -28.26
N SER A 79 8.77 18.52 -29.54
CA SER A 79 8.86 19.68 -30.44
C SER A 79 7.72 20.68 -30.20
N THR A 80 8.06 21.87 -29.71
CA THR A 80 7.12 22.99 -29.54
C THR A 80 6.49 23.45 -30.86
N SER A 81 7.22 23.36 -31.98
CA SER A 81 6.68 23.66 -33.30
C SER A 81 5.66 22.64 -33.78
N THR A 82 5.82 21.36 -33.41
CA THR A 82 4.83 20.31 -33.67
C THR A 82 3.58 20.52 -32.81
N LEU A 83 3.75 20.79 -31.52
CA LEU A 83 2.65 21.11 -30.61
C LEU A 83 1.90 22.39 -31.02
N GLY A 84 2.58 23.34 -31.66
CA GLY A 84 1.97 24.56 -32.19
C GLY A 84 1.12 24.37 -33.45
N GLN A 85 1.20 23.21 -34.12
CA GLN A 85 0.41 22.91 -35.32
C GLN A 85 -1.01 22.44 -35.01
N VAL A 86 -1.31 22.11 -33.75
CA VAL A 86 -2.57 21.49 -33.35
C VAL A 86 -3.21 22.18 -32.15
N THR A 87 -4.54 22.26 -32.16
CA THR A 87 -5.40 22.76 -31.09
C THR A 87 -6.38 21.67 -30.68
N VAL A 88 -6.77 21.65 -29.40
CA VAL A 88 -7.85 20.78 -28.93
C VAL A 88 -9.12 21.05 -29.76
N GLY A 89 -9.77 19.99 -30.24
CA GLY A 89 -10.91 20.05 -31.16
C GLY A 89 -10.53 20.04 -32.65
N ASP A 90 -9.25 20.07 -33.01
CA ASP A 90 -8.83 19.86 -34.40
C ASP A 90 -8.97 18.38 -34.78
N LEU A 91 -9.65 18.10 -35.89
CA LEU A 91 -9.57 16.80 -36.57
C LEU A 91 -8.33 16.85 -37.46
N ILE A 92 -7.36 15.98 -37.20
CA ILE A 92 -6.11 15.96 -37.94
C ILE A 92 -5.87 14.59 -38.57
N SER A 93 -5.01 14.56 -39.58
CA SER A 93 -4.32 13.35 -40.03
C SER A 93 -2.81 13.52 -39.88
N LEU A 94 -2.10 12.46 -39.52
CA LEU A 94 -0.63 12.46 -39.43
C LEU A 94 -0.01 11.12 -39.83
N ASP A 95 1.29 11.17 -40.09
CA ASP A 95 2.15 10.00 -40.26
C ASP A 95 3.07 9.87 -39.04
N GLY A 96 3.55 8.67 -38.75
CA GLY A 96 4.49 8.46 -37.66
C GLY A 96 4.92 7.01 -37.51
N ARG A 97 5.51 6.69 -36.36
CA ARG A 97 5.93 5.33 -36.01
C ARG A 97 5.24 4.90 -34.73
N VAL A 98 4.59 3.75 -34.75
CA VAL A 98 4.00 3.15 -33.54
C VAL A 98 5.13 2.63 -32.66
N GLN A 99 5.07 2.95 -31.37
CA GLN A 99 6.08 2.61 -30.39
C GLN A 99 5.43 2.12 -29.10
N GLU A 100 6.01 1.08 -28.53
CA GLU A 100 5.77 0.64 -27.15
C GLU A 100 6.80 1.34 -26.26
N PHE A 101 6.37 2.29 -25.45
CA PHE A 101 7.27 3.07 -24.59
C PHE A 101 7.29 2.54 -23.16
N ARG A 102 8.49 2.33 -22.63
CA ARG A 102 8.75 2.06 -21.22
C ARG A 102 10.11 2.65 -20.84
N SER A 103 10.19 3.28 -19.67
CA SER A 103 11.48 3.76 -19.16
C SER A 103 12.42 2.59 -18.86
N SER A 104 13.67 2.69 -19.32
CA SER A 104 14.72 1.71 -18.99
C SER A 104 15.09 1.71 -17.50
N SER A 105 14.81 2.79 -16.77
CA SER A 105 15.01 2.86 -15.31
C SER A 105 13.90 2.17 -14.51
N SER A 106 12.80 1.80 -15.17
CA SER A 106 11.62 1.18 -14.54
C SER A 106 11.18 -0.04 -15.36
N PRO A 107 12.01 -1.10 -15.42
CA PRO A 107 11.79 -2.25 -16.30
C PRO A 107 10.59 -3.13 -15.90
N ASN A 108 9.96 -2.86 -14.76
CA ASN A 108 8.75 -3.54 -14.32
C ASN A 108 7.46 -2.76 -14.63
N ASN A 109 7.55 -1.59 -15.24
CA ASN A 109 6.37 -0.90 -15.72
C ASN A 109 5.80 -1.64 -16.95
N LEU A 110 4.50 -1.49 -17.22
CA LEU A 110 3.94 -1.83 -18.52
C LEU A 110 4.51 -0.90 -19.60
N PHE A 111 4.36 -1.34 -20.85
CA PHE A 111 4.54 -0.47 -22.00
C PHE A 111 3.28 0.38 -22.21
N ALA A 112 3.46 1.60 -22.73
CA ALA A 112 2.38 2.45 -23.20
C ALA A 112 2.46 2.59 -24.73
N THR A 113 1.32 2.53 -25.40
CA THR A 113 1.25 2.62 -26.87
C THR A 113 1.23 4.08 -27.31
N GLU A 114 2.18 4.47 -28.17
CA GLU A 114 2.27 5.85 -28.69
C GLU A 114 2.64 5.92 -30.18
N ILE A 115 2.32 7.05 -30.83
CA ILE A 115 2.95 7.44 -32.09
C ILE A 115 4.11 8.37 -31.79
N ALA A 116 5.32 7.94 -32.15
CA ALA A 116 6.53 8.74 -32.11
C ALA A 116 6.86 9.35 -33.48
N SER A 117 7.69 10.39 -33.45
CA SER A 117 8.19 11.10 -34.65
C SER A 117 7.07 11.54 -35.61
N PRO A 118 6.05 12.27 -35.14
CA PRO A 118 4.92 12.67 -35.99
C PRO A 118 5.38 13.58 -37.13
N THR A 119 4.86 13.32 -38.33
CA THR A 119 5.12 14.08 -39.56
C THR A 119 3.84 14.24 -40.37
N ASN A 120 3.87 15.08 -41.40
CA ASN A 120 2.74 15.30 -42.32
C ASN A 120 1.41 15.60 -41.60
N ILE A 121 1.47 16.38 -40.51
CA ILE A 121 0.28 16.80 -39.76
C ILE A 121 -0.55 17.74 -40.62
N VAL A 122 -1.80 17.36 -40.87
CA VAL A 122 -2.77 18.15 -41.63
C VAL A 122 -4.04 18.32 -40.82
N VAL A 123 -4.39 19.57 -40.50
CA VAL A 123 -5.69 19.92 -39.90
C VAL A 123 -6.78 19.84 -40.98
N ARG A 124 -7.75 18.96 -40.78
CA ARG A 124 -8.87 18.69 -41.70
C ARG A 124 -10.09 19.55 -41.37
N SER A 125 -10.36 19.75 -40.07
CA SER A 125 -11.38 20.65 -39.55
C SER A 125 -11.01 21.07 -38.12
N SER A 126 -11.61 22.15 -37.63
CA SER A 126 -11.36 22.69 -36.28
C SER A 126 -12.67 22.83 -35.49
N ASN A 127 -12.56 22.97 -34.16
CA ASN A 127 -13.69 23.10 -33.24
C ASN A 127 -14.67 21.92 -33.28
N ASN A 128 -14.17 20.72 -33.56
CA ASN A 128 -14.96 19.50 -33.46
C ASN A 128 -15.21 19.18 -32.00
N THR A 129 -16.40 18.65 -31.73
CA THR A 129 -16.68 18.01 -30.44
C THR A 129 -16.32 16.53 -30.50
N PHE A 130 -16.07 15.92 -29.36
CA PHE A 130 -15.73 14.51 -29.25
C PHE A 130 -16.46 13.90 -28.05
N PRO A 131 -16.81 12.60 -28.11
CA PRO A 131 -17.46 11.92 -26.99
C PRO A 131 -16.48 11.77 -25.81
N ILE A 132 -17.03 11.81 -24.60
CA ILE A 132 -16.33 11.53 -23.35
C ILE A 132 -16.97 10.29 -22.73
N VAL A 133 -16.16 9.35 -22.25
CA VAL A 133 -16.65 8.16 -21.54
C VAL A 133 -16.96 8.55 -20.09
N ILE A 134 -18.21 8.40 -19.66
CA ILE A 134 -18.59 8.67 -18.27
C ILE A 134 -18.45 7.38 -17.47
N LEU A 135 -17.45 7.32 -16.59
CA LEU A 135 -17.21 6.15 -15.74
C LEU A 135 -18.34 6.00 -14.70
N GLY A 136 -18.73 4.75 -14.41
CA GLY A 136 -19.93 4.44 -13.62
C GLY A 136 -21.24 4.42 -14.41
N LYS A 137 -21.25 4.96 -15.63
CA LYS A 137 -22.42 4.99 -16.51
C LYS A 137 -22.21 4.23 -17.82
N ASP A 138 -21.17 4.59 -18.56
CA ASP A 138 -20.87 4.00 -19.87
C ASP A 138 -19.95 2.78 -19.73
N ARG A 139 -19.06 2.82 -18.74
CA ARG A 139 -18.08 1.78 -18.39
C ARG A 139 -17.85 1.83 -16.87
N SER A 140 -17.68 0.68 -16.22
CA SER A 140 -17.32 0.60 -14.79
C SER A 140 -16.16 -0.37 -14.62
N PRO A 141 -15.16 -0.04 -13.78
CA PRO A 141 -14.07 -0.97 -13.50
C PRO A 141 -14.57 -2.20 -12.73
N PRO A 142 -13.98 -3.38 -12.96
CA PRO A 142 -14.11 -4.53 -12.06
C PRO A 142 -13.57 -4.18 -10.67
N THR A 143 -13.99 -4.93 -9.65
CA THR A 143 -13.70 -4.58 -8.25
C THR A 143 -12.79 -5.57 -7.51
N GLN A 144 -12.20 -6.58 -8.17
CA GLN A 144 -11.43 -7.62 -7.44
C GLN A 144 -10.10 -7.97 -8.10
N GLU A 145 -10.15 -8.66 -9.24
CA GLU A 145 -8.95 -9.20 -9.87
C GLU A 145 -8.22 -8.08 -10.64
N LEU A 146 -6.91 -7.90 -10.39
CA LEU A 146 -6.08 -6.96 -11.17
C LEU A 146 -5.73 -7.51 -12.55
N SER A 147 -5.29 -8.77 -12.59
CA SER A 147 -4.85 -9.44 -13.81
C SER A 147 -5.18 -10.93 -13.77
N ALA A 148 -5.41 -11.51 -14.95
CA ALA A 148 -5.53 -12.95 -15.11
C ALA A 148 -4.27 -13.74 -14.75
N LEU A 149 -3.12 -13.06 -14.73
CA LEU A 149 -1.82 -13.66 -14.43
C LEU A 149 -1.49 -13.62 -12.94
N ASP A 150 -2.38 -13.09 -12.10
CA ASP A 150 -2.31 -13.17 -10.63
C ASP A 150 -2.70 -14.56 -10.14
N VAL A 151 -1.94 -15.55 -10.57
CA VAL A 151 -2.21 -16.95 -10.28
C VAL A 151 -1.71 -17.32 -8.89
N GLY A 152 -2.47 -18.20 -8.23
CA GLY A 152 -2.16 -18.71 -6.90
C GLY A 152 -3.31 -18.54 -5.93
N PRO A 153 -3.18 -19.07 -4.71
CA PRO A 153 -4.26 -19.01 -3.73
C PRO A 153 -4.59 -17.58 -3.28
N ASP A 154 -3.60 -16.68 -3.30
CA ASP A 154 -3.70 -15.32 -2.74
C ASP A 154 -3.73 -14.24 -3.84
N GLY A 155 -4.03 -14.61 -5.10
CA GLY A 155 -4.11 -13.67 -6.21
C GLY A 155 -2.83 -12.83 -6.36
N PHE A 156 -3.00 -11.50 -6.35
CA PHE A 156 -1.90 -10.53 -6.47
C PHE A 156 -0.89 -10.58 -5.30
N LEU A 157 -1.23 -11.21 -4.19
CA LEU A 157 -0.33 -11.42 -3.04
C LEU A 157 0.33 -12.81 -3.03
N SER A 158 0.08 -13.64 -4.06
CA SER A 158 0.60 -15.01 -4.09
C SER A 158 2.13 -15.05 -4.12
N ASN A 159 2.68 -16.02 -3.38
CA ASN A 159 4.10 -16.39 -3.37
C ASN A 159 4.27 -17.81 -3.94
N PRO A 160 5.15 -18.09 -4.91
CA PRO A 160 6.10 -17.17 -5.57
C PRO A 160 5.42 -16.06 -6.39
N ASN A 161 5.95 -14.84 -6.27
CA ASN A 161 5.57 -13.71 -7.13
C ASN A 161 6.49 -13.62 -8.37
N ASN A 162 6.18 -12.72 -9.32
CA ASN A 162 6.96 -12.53 -10.55
C ASN A 162 7.24 -13.84 -11.32
N VAL A 163 6.22 -14.69 -11.45
CA VAL A 163 6.31 -15.97 -12.17
C VAL A 163 5.88 -15.85 -13.63
N SER A 164 5.26 -14.74 -13.99
CA SER A 164 4.86 -14.39 -15.36
C SER A 164 4.97 -12.88 -15.58
N ARG A 165 4.86 -12.44 -16.84
CA ARG A 165 4.90 -11.02 -17.21
C ARG A 165 3.82 -10.71 -18.23
N ILE A 166 3.16 -9.56 -18.08
CA ILE A 166 2.12 -9.08 -19.01
C ILE A 166 2.71 -8.92 -20.41
N ASP A 167 3.90 -8.31 -20.55
CA ASP A 167 4.55 -8.06 -21.85
C ASP A 167 4.95 -9.34 -22.60
N THR A 168 5.23 -10.42 -21.86
CA THR A 168 5.69 -11.69 -22.42
C THR A 168 4.52 -12.59 -22.81
N VAL A 169 3.47 -12.62 -22.00
CA VAL A 169 2.25 -13.39 -22.31
C VAL A 169 1.39 -12.64 -23.34
N ASN A 170 1.21 -11.33 -23.13
CA ASN A 170 0.46 -10.41 -23.96
C ASN A 170 -0.92 -10.94 -24.36
N ASP A 171 -1.70 -11.43 -23.38
CA ASP A 171 -3.01 -12.05 -23.61
C ASP A 171 -4.08 -11.05 -24.08
N GLU A 172 -5.19 -11.56 -24.62
CA GLU A 172 -6.34 -10.70 -24.94
C GLU A 172 -6.95 -10.11 -23.67
N LEU A 173 -7.20 -8.80 -23.71
CA LEU A 173 -7.82 -8.06 -22.62
C LEU A 173 -9.20 -8.63 -22.30
N ARG A 174 -9.54 -8.69 -21.00
CA ARG A 174 -10.88 -8.97 -20.46
C ARG A 174 -11.29 -7.84 -19.50
N PRO A 175 -11.63 -6.63 -20.04
CA PRO A 175 -11.91 -5.40 -19.28
C PRO A 175 -13.09 -5.49 -18.31
N ASP A 176 -13.98 -6.43 -18.53
CA ASP A 176 -15.15 -6.73 -17.71
C ASP A 176 -14.81 -7.60 -16.49
N ARG A 177 -13.58 -8.13 -16.43
CA ARG A 177 -13.12 -9.01 -15.36
C ARG A 177 -11.89 -8.48 -14.61
N TYR A 178 -10.89 -7.96 -15.33
CA TYR A 178 -9.62 -7.55 -14.73
C TYR A 178 -9.45 -6.04 -14.76
N GLY A 179 -9.04 -5.47 -13.62
CA GLY A 179 -8.83 -4.04 -13.46
C GLY A 179 -7.79 -3.45 -14.41
N MET A 180 -6.65 -4.11 -14.57
CA MET A 180 -5.60 -3.62 -15.48
C MET A 180 -6.09 -3.62 -16.92
N ASP A 181 -6.77 -4.68 -17.35
CA ASP A 181 -7.37 -4.79 -18.68
C ASP A 181 -8.45 -3.73 -18.91
N PHE A 182 -9.19 -3.35 -17.86
CA PHE A 182 -10.17 -2.27 -17.91
C PHE A 182 -9.51 -0.94 -18.25
N TRP A 183 -8.50 -0.54 -17.48
CA TRP A 183 -7.82 0.73 -17.67
C TRP A 183 -7.02 0.76 -18.98
N GLU A 184 -6.41 -0.36 -19.36
CA GLU A 184 -5.73 -0.53 -20.66
C GLU A 184 -6.68 -0.31 -21.84
N SER A 185 -7.90 -0.88 -21.78
CA SER A 185 -8.89 -0.69 -22.84
C SER A 185 -9.39 0.75 -23.02
N LEU A 186 -9.03 1.64 -22.09
CA LEU A 186 -9.31 3.07 -22.11
C LEU A 186 -8.08 3.93 -22.37
N GLU A 187 -6.89 3.33 -22.59
CA GLU A 187 -5.63 4.07 -22.77
C GLU A 187 -5.77 5.16 -23.84
N GLY A 188 -5.40 6.39 -23.48
CA GLY A 188 -5.50 7.58 -24.33
C GLY A 188 -6.90 8.14 -24.54
N GLN A 189 -7.98 7.47 -24.10
CA GLN A 189 -9.34 8.01 -24.17
C GLN A 189 -9.56 9.07 -23.11
N ILE A 190 -10.46 10.01 -23.41
CA ILE A 190 -10.92 10.97 -22.41
C ILE A 190 -12.09 10.41 -21.62
N VAL A 191 -11.94 10.41 -20.30
CA VAL A 191 -12.96 9.92 -19.36
C VAL A 191 -13.40 11.03 -18.43
N THR A 192 -14.62 10.92 -17.90
CA THR A 192 -15.07 11.67 -16.73
C THR A 192 -15.30 10.70 -15.58
N ILE A 193 -14.71 11.00 -14.41
CA ILE A 193 -15.00 10.38 -13.13
C ILE A 193 -16.00 11.28 -12.41
N PRO A 194 -17.29 10.89 -12.29
CA PRO A 194 -18.28 11.70 -11.59
C PRO A 194 -18.04 11.67 -10.09
N LYS A 195 -18.00 12.87 -9.48
CA LYS A 195 -17.92 13.11 -8.02
C LYS A 195 -17.04 12.12 -7.24
N PRO A 196 -15.73 12.03 -7.54
CA PRO A 196 -14.87 11.06 -6.90
C PRO A 196 -14.69 11.29 -5.40
N ILE A 197 -14.37 10.20 -4.70
CA ILE A 197 -13.92 10.21 -3.30
C ILE A 197 -12.45 9.81 -3.27
N ALA A 198 -11.63 10.61 -2.59
CA ALA A 198 -10.22 10.31 -2.37
C ALA A 198 -10.04 9.16 -1.38
N THR A 199 -9.17 8.20 -1.70
CA THR A 199 -8.86 7.06 -0.84
C THR A 199 -7.62 7.27 0.02
N ASN A 200 -6.81 8.29 -0.28
CA ASN A 200 -5.56 8.61 0.40
C ASN A 200 -5.26 10.12 0.36
N PHE A 201 -4.13 10.51 0.95
CA PHE A 201 -3.50 11.83 0.81
C PHE A 201 -2.85 11.99 -0.57
N GLU A 202 -2.54 13.24 -0.94
CA GLU A 202 -1.72 13.51 -2.11
C GLU A 202 -0.24 13.17 -1.84
N ASN A 203 0.45 12.72 -2.88
CA ASN A 203 1.89 12.56 -2.85
C ASN A 203 2.62 13.91 -3.05
N GLN A 204 3.95 13.90 -3.00
CA GLN A 204 4.79 15.10 -3.19
C GLN A 204 4.61 15.82 -4.55
N PHE A 205 3.98 15.16 -5.53
CA PHE A 205 3.67 15.72 -6.85
C PHE A 205 2.23 16.27 -6.94
N GLY A 206 1.47 16.23 -5.85
CA GLY A 206 0.06 16.63 -5.80
C GLY A 206 -0.88 15.62 -6.48
N GLU A 207 -0.44 14.38 -6.66
CA GLU A 207 -1.24 13.29 -7.23
C GLU A 207 -1.93 12.50 -6.11
N PHE A 208 -3.14 12.01 -6.33
CA PHE A 208 -3.94 11.34 -5.30
C PHE A 208 -4.85 10.26 -5.89
N TRP A 209 -5.22 9.27 -5.09
CA TRP A 209 -6.06 8.14 -5.50
C TRP A 209 -7.55 8.40 -5.28
N VAL A 210 -8.40 7.94 -6.20
CA VAL A 210 -9.86 8.05 -6.09
C VAL A 210 -10.60 6.81 -6.58
N TYR A 211 -11.85 6.67 -6.14
CA TYR A 211 -12.91 5.98 -6.88
C TYR A 211 -14.07 6.96 -7.17
N GLY A 212 -14.84 6.71 -8.22
CA GLY A 212 -16.01 7.51 -8.59
C GLY A 212 -17.34 6.87 -8.20
N ASP A 213 -18.43 7.39 -8.77
CA ASP A 213 -19.79 6.90 -8.54
C ASP A 213 -20.07 5.58 -9.29
N TRP A 214 -19.36 4.51 -8.90
CA TRP A 214 -19.57 3.14 -9.35
C TRP A 214 -19.53 2.16 -8.16
N HIS A 215 -19.80 0.88 -8.43
CA HIS A 215 -19.70 -0.15 -7.41
C HIS A 215 -18.25 -0.34 -6.97
N VAL A 216 -18.02 -0.32 -5.66
CA VAL A 216 -16.71 -0.58 -5.04
C VAL A 216 -16.87 -1.69 -3.98
N THR A 217 -15.86 -2.54 -3.83
CA THR A 217 -15.71 -3.44 -2.68
C THR A 217 -14.75 -2.81 -1.67
N GLY A 218 -14.51 -3.46 -0.52
CA GLY A 218 -13.55 -2.96 0.48
C GLY A 218 -13.87 -1.63 1.20
N LYS A 219 -14.94 -0.91 0.83
CA LYS A 219 -15.23 0.43 1.35
C LYS A 219 -15.41 0.47 2.86
N ASN A 220 -14.55 1.26 3.51
CA ASN A 220 -14.58 1.48 4.96
C ASN A 220 -15.41 2.71 5.34
N SER A 221 -15.65 2.86 6.64
CA SER A 221 -16.49 3.92 7.21
C SER A 221 -15.97 5.33 6.97
N ARG A 222 -14.65 5.49 6.78
CA ARG A 222 -14.01 6.77 6.46
C ARG A 222 -14.22 7.19 5.01
N GLY A 223 -14.44 6.23 4.13
CA GLY A 223 -14.57 6.43 2.68
C GLY A 223 -13.35 6.00 1.88
N GLY A 224 -12.34 5.38 2.50
CA GLY A 224 -11.26 4.67 1.82
C GLY A 224 -11.67 3.27 1.40
N ILE A 225 -10.77 2.54 0.77
CA ILE A 225 -10.99 1.16 0.32
C ILE A 225 -9.93 0.25 0.95
N SER A 226 -10.37 -0.68 1.79
CA SER A 226 -9.48 -1.57 2.54
C SER A 226 -9.16 -2.84 1.77
N ILE A 227 -7.92 -3.33 1.85
CA ILE A 227 -7.57 -4.66 1.33
C ILE A 227 -8.35 -5.70 2.13
N THR A 228 -9.22 -6.45 1.47
CA THR A 228 -10.01 -7.52 2.09
C THR A 228 -9.97 -8.78 1.23
N SER A 229 -10.46 -9.91 1.72
CA SER A 229 -10.70 -11.06 0.85
C SER A 229 -12.07 -10.95 0.18
N GLY A 230 -12.12 -11.13 -1.13
CA GLY A 230 -13.34 -11.23 -1.91
C GLY A 230 -14.19 -12.46 -1.52
N PRO A 231 -15.41 -12.58 -2.09
CA PRO A 231 -16.32 -13.70 -1.83
C PRO A 231 -15.75 -15.08 -2.19
N ASP A 232 -14.78 -15.13 -3.08
CA ASP A 232 -14.02 -16.32 -3.49
C ASP A 232 -12.86 -16.66 -2.53
N GLY A 233 -12.61 -15.80 -1.53
CA GLY A 233 -11.52 -15.95 -0.58
C GLY A 233 -10.15 -15.53 -1.12
N ILE A 234 -10.11 -14.84 -2.27
CA ILE A 234 -8.90 -14.25 -2.86
C ILE A 234 -8.77 -12.79 -2.37
N PRO A 235 -7.58 -12.31 -1.99
CA PRO A 235 -7.35 -10.92 -1.64
C PRO A 235 -7.73 -9.98 -2.79
N ASP A 236 -8.51 -8.96 -2.47
CA ASP A 236 -8.94 -7.87 -3.32
C ASP A 236 -7.87 -6.76 -3.33
N ALA A 237 -7.40 -6.38 -4.52
CA ALA A 237 -6.39 -5.34 -4.70
C ALA A 237 -6.99 -3.96 -4.98
N ASN A 238 -8.33 -3.86 -4.97
CA ASN A 238 -9.12 -2.68 -5.22
C ASN A 238 -8.85 -2.03 -6.60
N PRO A 239 -8.96 -2.79 -7.71
CA PRO A 239 -8.71 -2.31 -9.08
C PRO A 239 -9.63 -1.18 -9.54
N GLU A 240 -10.75 -0.95 -8.84
CA GLU A 240 -11.75 0.08 -9.14
C GLU A 240 -11.34 1.49 -8.71
N THR A 241 -10.08 1.67 -8.34
CA THR A 241 -9.45 2.95 -8.02
C THR A 241 -8.50 3.39 -9.13
N VAL A 242 -8.24 4.70 -9.22
CA VAL A 242 -7.31 5.28 -10.19
C VAL A 242 -6.62 6.48 -9.58
N ILE A 243 -5.36 6.69 -9.95
CA ILE A 243 -4.60 7.86 -9.50
C ILE A 243 -4.88 9.06 -10.41
N ILE A 244 -4.99 10.23 -9.79
CA ILE A 244 -5.22 11.50 -10.46
C ILE A 244 -3.89 12.22 -10.57
N GLY A 245 -3.44 12.44 -11.81
CA GLY A 245 -2.18 13.11 -12.10
C GLY A 245 -2.26 14.64 -12.04
N SER A 246 -1.20 15.29 -12.48
CA SER A 246 -1.15 16.76 -12.58
C SER A 246 -2.13 17.30 -13.64
N PRO A 247 -2.85 18.41 -13.37
CA PRO A 247 -3.73 19.03 -14.34
C PRO A 247 -3.00 19.59 -15.56
N LEU A 248 -3.56 19.35 -16.75
CA LEU A 248 -2.95 19.70 -18.04
C LEU A 248 -2.98 21.20 -18.36
N ASP A 249 -3.84 21.98 -17.72
CA ASP A 249 -3.91 23.44 -17.84
C ASP A 249 -2.97 24.19 -16.87
N GLY A 250 -2.19 23.47 -16.06
CA GLY A 250 -1.26 24.04 -15.08
C GLY A 250 -1.92 24.52 -13.78
N THR A 251 -3.23 24.30 -13.61
CA THR A 251 -3.86 24.45 -12.29
C THR A 251 -3.32 23.39 -11.32
N LYS A 252 -3.49 23.63 -10.01
CA LYS A 252 -2.98 22.75 -8.96
C LYS A 252 -4.11 21.93 -8.36
N ASN A 253 -3.87 20.63 -8.23
CA ASN A 253 -4.77 19.75 -7.49
C ASN A 253 -4.96 20.24 -6.03
N PRO A 254 -6.14 20.02 -5.45
CA PRO A 254 -6.38 20.34 -4.04
C PRO A 254 -5.63 19.36 -3.13
N THR A 255 -5.44 19.75 -1.86
CA THR A 255 -5.03 18.81 -0.83
C THR A 255 -6.17 17.84 -0.51
N THR A 256 -5.83 16.58 -0.33
CA THR A 256 -6.74 15.45 -0.16
C THR A 256 -6.40 14.66 1.10
N ALA A 257 -7.35 13.85 1.51
CA ALA A 257 -7.24 12.90 2.61
C ALA A 257 -8.33 11.84 2.39
N VAL A 258 -8.27 10.74 3.14
CA VAL A 258 -9.26 9.67 3.04
C VAL A 258 -10.68 10.20 3.25
N GLY A 259 -11.54 9.96 2.26
CA GLY A 259 -12.96 10.34 2.25
C GLY A 259 -13.27 11.75 1.75
N VAL A 260 -12.27 12.52 1.29
CA VAL A 260 -12.51 13.84 0.67
C VAL A 260 -13.30 13.67 -0.64
N ALA A 261 -14.44 14.33 -0.75
CA ALA A 261 -15.25 14.33 -1.96
C ALA A 261 -14.87 15.48 -2.88
N LEU A 262 -14.81 15.23 -4.19
CA LEU A 262 -14.34 16.16 -5.21
C LEU A 262 -15.40 16.39 -6.29
N THR A 263 -15.27 17.48 -7.04
CA THR A 263 -16.00 17.68 -8.30
C THR A 263 -15.56 16.69 -9.36
N ASP A 264 -16.38 16.52 -10.40
CA ASP A 264 -16.06 15.67 -11.55
C ASP A 264 -14.65 15.94 -12.09
N ILE A 265 -13.91 14.86 -12.37
CA ILE A 265 -12.57 14.92 -12.96
C ILE A 265 -12.68 14.42 -14.39
N THR A 266 -12.22 15.21 -15.35
CA THR A 266 -12.21 14.82 -16.76
C THR A 266 -10.78 14.89 -17.30
N GLY A 267 -10.33 13.86 -18.02
CA GLY A 267 -8.95 13.78 -18.48
C GLY A 267 -8.65 12.54 -19.31
N PRO A 268 -7.54 12.50 -20.07
CA PRO A 268 -7.07 11.28 -20.71
C PRO A 268 -6.64 10.24 -19.67
N VAL A 269 -6.92 8.97 -19.96
CA VAL A 269 -6.35 7.81 -19.25
C VAL A 269 -4.95 7.53 -19.78
N VAL A 270 -3.97 7.36 -18.90
CA VAL A 270 -2.57 7.13 -19.28
C VAL A 270 -1.95 6.08 -18.37
N TYR A 271 -0.99 5.31 -18.85
CA TYR A 271 -0.15 4.49 -17.98
C TYR A 271 1.20 5.19 -17.77
N GLN A 272 1.54 5.51 -16.52
CA GLN A 272 2.82 6.13 -16.18
C GLN A 272 3.25 5.76 -14.76
N PHE A 273 4.55 5.82 -14.48
CA PHE A 273 5.11 5.59 -13.14
C PHE A 273 4.65 4.30 -12.41
N GLY A 274 4.23 3.28 -13.17
CA GLY A 274 3.81 1.99 -12.61
C GLY A 274 2.29 1.82 -12.43
N PHE A 275 1.48 2.82 -12.78
CA PHE A 275 0.03 2.83 -12.56
C PHE A 275 -0.73 3.47 -13.72
N PHE A 276 -2.04 3.20 -13.79
CA PHE A 276 -2.98 3.94 -14.63
C PHE A 276 -3.44 5.22 -13.95
N TYR A 277 -3.38 6.33 -14.68
CA TYR A 277 -3.72 7.68 -14.26
C TYR A 277 -4.86 8.24 -15.08
N VAL A 278 -5.61 9.16 -14.49
CA VAL A 278 -6.36 10.18 -15.24
C VAL A 278 -5.68 11.52 -15.04
N LEU A 279 -5.27 12.18 -16.13
CA LEU A 279 -4.65 13.51 -16.08
C LEU A 279 -5.75 14.59 -16.21
N PRO A 280 -6.11 15.32 -15.14
CA PRO A 280 -7.21 16.28 -15.22
C PRO A 280 -6.98 17.33 -16.31
N LEU A 281 -7.99 17.68 -17.10
CA LEU A 281 -7.91 18.85 -17.98
C LEU A 281 -7.73 20.13 -17.15
N THR A 282 -8.40 20.18 -16.00
CA THR A 282 -8.35 21.25 -14.99
C THR A 282 -8.47 20.60 -13.61
N ALA A 283 -7.82 21.18 -12.60
CA ALA A 283 -7.86 20.71 -11.23
C ALA A 283 -9.30 20.61 -10.68
N PRO A 284 -9.66 19.50 -10.02
CA PRO A 284 -10.93 19.40 -9.33
C PRO A 284 -10.99 20.32 -8.10
N GLN A 285 -12.19 20.53 -7.58
CA GLN A 285 -12.44 21.27 -6.34
C GLN A 285 -12.99 20.33 -5.26
N VAL A 286 -12.66 20.62 -4.00
CA VAL A 286 -13.21 19.89 -2.85
C VAL A 286 -14.67 20.26 -2.62
N ILE A 287 -15.54 19.24 -2.59
CA ILE A 287 -16.96 19.37 -2.23
C ILE A 287 -17.14 19.26 -0.72
N SER A 288 -16.52 18.27 -0.09
CA SER A 288 -16.65 18.03 1.36
C SER A 288 -15.46 17.27 1.91
N ARG A 289 -15.21 17.48 3.21
CA ARG A 289 -14.22 16.72 4.00
C ARG A 289 -14.94 15.96 5.12
N PRO A 290 -14.53 14.73 5.44
CA PRO A 290 -15.00 14.05 6.64
C PRO A 290 -14.59 14.82 7.91
N SER A 291 -15.22 14.49 9.04
CA SER A 291 -14.84 15.08 10.34
C SER A 291 -13.41 14.69 10.72
N SER A 292 -12.62 15.65 11.20
CA SER A 292 -11.29 15.40 11.77
C SER A 292 -11.34 14.97 13.26
N ASN A 293 -12.54 14.84 13.85
CA ASN A 293 -12.66 14.42 15.24
C ASN A 293 -12.45 12.91 15.37
N ILE A 294 -11.39 12.52 16.09
CA ILE A 294 -11.06 11.14 16.39
C ILE A 294 -11.55 10.82 17.81
N PRO A 295 -12.55 9.94 17.98
CA PRO A 295 -13.02 9.60 19.31
C PRO A 295 -11.93 8.84 20.08
N PRO A 296 -11.75 9.12 21.38
CA PRO A 296 -10.95 8.25 22.24
C PRO A 296 -11.54 6.84 22.35
N THR A 297 -10.68 5.86 22.58
CA THR A 297 -11.12 4.50 22.88
C THR A 297 -12.02 4.47 24.13
N THR A 298 -12.94 3.50 24.14
CA THR A 298 -13.69 3.13 25.35
C THR A 298 -12.96 2.07 26.19
N ILE A 299 -11.90 1.46 25.65
CA ILE A 299 -11.06 0.48 26.32
C ILE A 299 -10.18 1.20 27.34
N SER A 300 -10.36 0.90 28.61
CA SER A 300 -9.60 1.57 29.67
C SER A 300 -9.20 0.61 30.77
N SER A 301 -8.13 0.98 31.47
CA SER A 301 -7.64 0.32 32.68
C SER A 301 -8.50 0.64 33.92
N ASN A 302 -9.65 1.32 33.75
CA ASN A 302 -10.43 1.96 34.81
C ASN A 302 -10.99 1.03 35.91
N GLY A 303 -10.77 -0.28 35.81
CA GLY A 303 -10.95 -1.21 36.92
C GLY A 303 -9.60 -1.52 37.58
N ASN A 304 -9.52 -1.38 38.90
CA ASN A 304 -8.43 -1.96 39.70
C ASN A 304 -8.37 -3.51 39.65
N ASP A 305 -9.09 -4.13 38.71
CA ASP A 305 -9.06 -5.57 38.51
C ASP A 305 -7.64 -5.97 38.03
N PRO A 306 -6.87 -6.70 38.86
CA PRO A 306 -5.54 -7.15 38.48
C PRO A 306 -5.60 -8.27 37.42
N CYS A 307 -6.79 -8.76 37.07
CA CYS A 307 -6.99 -9.78 36.06
C CYS A 307 -7.25 -9.25 34.66
N VAL A 308 -7.42 -7.94 34.50
CA VAL A 308 -7.54 -7.29 33.19
C VAL A 308 -6.26 -6.50 32.94
N VAL A 309 -5.68 -6.68 31.75
CA VAL A 309 -4.54 -5.92 31.27
C VAL A 309 -4.97 -5.21 30.00
N THR A 310 -4.75 -3.90 29.93
CA THR A 310 -4.86 -3.16 28.66
C THR A 310 -3.49 -3.08 27.99
N PHE A 311 -3.47 -3.15 26.67
CA PHE A 311 -2.25 -2.94 25.89
C PHE A 311 -2.52 -1.98 24.74
N GLY A 312 -1.49 -1.33 24.24
CA GLY A 312 -1.54 -0.63 22.96
C GLY A 312 -0.36 -1.01 22.07
N ASP A 313 -0.52 -0.82 20.78
CA ASP A 313 0.50 -1.05 19.76
C ASP A 313 0.64 0.23 18.94
N TYR A 314 1.85 0.75 18.80
CA TYR A 314 2.08 2.02 18.10
C TYR A 314 3.50 2.10 17.53
N ASN A 315 3.57 2.05 16.20
CA ASN A 315 4.74 2.52 15.46
C ASN A 315 4.76 4.06 15.52
N VAL A 316 5.82 4.64 16.10
CA VAL A 316 5.88 6.08 16.39
C VAL A 316 6.77 6.88 15.42
N GLU A 317 7.04 6.32 14.22
CA GLU A 317 7.77 6.94 13.11
C GLU A 317 9.12 7.58 13.51
N ASN A 318 10.21 6.82 13.40
CA ASN A 318 11.59 7.29 13.53
C ASN A 318 11.87 8.18 14.77
N MET A 319 11.34 7.83 15.94
CA MET A 319 11.37 8.69 17.10
C MET A 319 12.74 8.75 17.78
N ALA A 320 13.32 9.95 17.88
CA ALA A 320 14.55 10.29 18.60
C ALA A 320 14.25 11.35 19.69
N PRO A 321 15.19 11.67 20.62
CA PRO A 321 14.90 12.57 21.74
C PRO A 321 14.48 13.99 21.35
N THR A 322 14.84 14.43 20.14
CA THR A 322 14.55 15.76 19.61
C THR A 322 13.39 15.77 18.62
N SER A 323 12.72 14.65 18.41
CA SER A 323 11.59 14.52 17.50
C SER A 323 10.46 15.47 17.92
N ALA A 324 10.05 16.34 16.99
CA ALA A 324 9.03 17.37 17.24
C ALA A 324 7.64 16.77 17.55
N HIS A 325 7.39 15.53 17.12
CA HIS A 325 6.11 14.84 17.30
C HIS A 325 5.93 14.16 18.67
N ILE A 326 6.96 14.10 19.53
CA ILE A 326 6.84 13.45 20.85
C ILE A 326 5.64 13.97 21.67
N PRO A 327 5.40 15.29 21.80
CA PRO A 327 4.25 15.78 22.57
C PRO A 327 2.92 15.30 22.00
N THR A 328 2.78 15.24 20.67
CA THR A 328 1.55 14.80 20.02
C THR A 328 1.33 13.29 20.20
N VAL A 329 2.39 12.47 20.06
CA VAL A 329 2.32 11.03 20.36
C VAL A 329 1.96 10.79 21.83
N ALA A 330 2.53 11.58 22.75
CA ALA A 330 2.14 11.51 24.16
C ALA A 330 0.64 11.80 24.35
N SER A 331 0.10 12.84 23.71
CA SER A 331 -1.34 13.12 23.72
C SER A 331 -2.18 11.99 23.10
N HIS A 332 -1.72 11.33 22.03
CA HIS A 332 -2.41 10.15 21.49
C HIS A 332 -2.50 9.04 22.54
N ILE A 333 -1.38 8.72 23.21
CA ILE A 333 -1.31 7.70 24.24
C ILE A 333 -2.20 8.04 25.45
N THR A 334 -2.26 9.31 25.84
CA THR A 334 -3.04 9.73 27.02
C THR A 334 -4.52 9.88 26.72
N ASP A 335 -4.84 10.63 25.67
CA ASP A 335 -6.16 11.16 25.45
C ASP A 335 -6.99 10.23 24.58
N LEU A 336 -6.37 9.64 23.55
CA LEU A 336 -7.05 8.73 22.62
C LEU A 336 -6.94 7.28 23.06
N MET A 337 -5.77 6.81 23.48
CA MET A 337 -5.54 5.42 23.90
C MET A 337 -5.82 5.16 25.40
N LYS A 338 -6.09 6.21 26.18
CA LYS A 338 -6.44 6.15 27.61
C LYS A 338 -5.36 5.49 28.50
N THR A 339 -4.08 5.71 28.21
CA THR A 339 -2.94 5.21 29.00
C THR A 339 -2.97 3.69 29.29
N PRO A 340 -2.77 2.84 28.27
CA PRO A 340 -2.74 1.38 28.42
C PRO A 340 -1.74 0.88 29.48
N ASP A 341 -1.95 -0.30 30.07
CA ASP A 341 -1.02 -0.86 31.07
C ASP A 341 0.34 -1.22 30.45
N LEU A 342 0.36 -1.59 29.16
CA LEU A 342 1.53 -1.97 28.38
C LEU A 342 1.45 -1.35 26.97
N LEU A 343 2.55 -0.88 26.42
CA LEU A 343 2.64 -0.37 25.05
C LEU A 343 3.74 -1.13 24.31
N PHE A 344 3.39 -1.68 23.15
CA PHE A 344 4.32 -2.17 22.13
C PHE A 344 4.69 -0.95 21.28
N LEU A 345 5.97 -0.57 21.30
CA LEU A 345 6.47 0.53 20.48
C LEU A 345 7.44 0.00 19.43
N GLN A 346 7.29 0.49 18.21
CA GLN A 346 8.23 0.30 17.11
C GLN A 346 8.85 1.65 16.74
N GLU A 347 9.83 1.67 15.84
CA GLU A 347 10.40 2.93 15.33
C GLU A 347 11.11 3.80 16.38
N ILE A 348 11.64 3.18 17.45
CA ILE A 348 12.44 3.89 18.45
C ILE A 348 13.89 4.01 17.94
N GLN A 349 14.38 5.23 17.80
CA GLN A 349 15.75 5.55 17.40
C GLN A 349 16.72 5.70 18.59
N ASP A 350 18.00 5.79 18.22
CA ASP A 350 19.10 6.03 19.14
C ASP A 350 18.97 7.40 19.79
N ASN A 351 19.71 7.60 20.89
CA ASN A 351 19.80 8.89 21.55
C ASN A 351 20.39 9.97 20.63
N SER A 352 21.11 9.59 19.56
CA SER A 352 21.67 10.47 18.52
C SER A 352 20.80 10.60 17.26
N GLY A 353 19.61 9.97 17.25
CA GLY A 353 18.75 9.88 16.08
C GLY A 353 19.42 9.15 14.92
N GLU A 354 19.35 9.72 13.73
CA GLU A 354 19.92 9.15 12.49
C GLU A 354 21.44 9.34 12.36
N THR A 355 22.05 10.05 13.32
CA THR A 355 23.48 10.35 13.28
C THR A 355 24.28 9.07 13.48
N ASN A 356 25.01 8.66 12.44
CA ASN A 356 25.88 7.49 12.47
C ASN A 356 27.17 7.78 13.27
N ASP A 357 27.09 7.72 14.60
CA ASP A 357 28.19 8.00 15.54
C ASP A 357 28.54 6.82 16.47
N GLY A 358 27.94 5.64 16.24
CA GLY A 358 28.12 4.43 17.04
C GLY A 358 27.26 4.37 18.31
N THR A 359 26.39 5.35 18.55
CA THR A 359 25.40 5.31 19.63
C THR A 359 24.31 4.29 19.31
N VAL A 360 24.08 3.34 20.23
CA VAL A 360 23.01 2.32 20.10
C VAL A 360 21.96 2.39 21.22
N GLY A 361 22.16 3.26 22.20
CA GLY A 361 21.26 3.44 23.33
C GLY A 361 20.05 4.28 22.95
N ALA A 362 18.88 3.95 23.49
CA ALA A 362 17.62 4.69 23.28
C ALA A 362 16.96 5.15 24.60
N ASP A 363 17.70 5.14 25.70
CA ASP A 363 17.16 5.45 27.02
C ASP A 363 16.77 6.93 27.18
N VAL A 364 17.46 7.85 26.51
CA VAL A 364 17.08 9.27 26.47
C VAL A 364 15.80 9.43 25.66
N THR A 365 15.72 8.80 24.48
CA THR A 365 14.53 8.80 23.62
C THR A 365 13.29 8.36 24.39
N LEU A 366 13.37 7.19 25.05
CA LEU A 366 12.26 6.62 25.80
C LEU A 366 11.91 7.45 27.03
N LYS A 367 12.89 8.01 27.76
CA LYS A 367 12.63 8.91 28.90
C LYS A 367 11.91 10.18 28.45
N THR A 368 12.31 10.78 27.32
CA THR A 368 11.66 11.98 26.80
C THR A 368 10.20 11.73 26.47
N LEU A 369 9.86 10.58 25.86
CA LEU A 369 8.46 10.19 25.64
C LEU A 369 7.71 9.94 26.95
N ILE A 370 8.31 9.25 27.92
CA ILE A 370 7.70 9.00 29.24
C ILE A 370 7.41 10.30 29.97
N ASP A 371 8.37 11.23 30.00
CA ASP A 371 8.22 12.52 30.67
C ASP A 371 7.12 13.35 30.00
N ALA A 372 6.99 13.28 28.66
CA ALA A 372 5.89 13.90 27.93
C ALA A 372 4.53 13.29 28.31
N ILE A 373 4.42 11.96 28.37
CA ILE A 373 3.20 11.25 28.79
C ILE A 373 2.82 11.60 30.24
N GLU A 374 3.80 11.62 31.16
CA GLU A 374 3.59 11.98 32.56
C GLU A 374 3.13 13.43 32.69
N SER A 375 3.67 14.34 31.89
CA SER A 375 3.28 15.76 31.92
C SER A 375 1.82 16.01 31.54
N VAL A 376 1.24 15.18 30.67
CA VAL A 376 -0.15 15.30 30.21
C VAL A 376 -1.13 14.52 31.10
N SER A 377 -0.76 13.28 31.48
CA SER A 377 -1.70 12.37 32.17
C SER A 377 -1.45 12.20 33.67
N GLY A 378 -0.27 12.57 34.16
CA GLY A 378 0.21 12.19 35.49
C GLY A 378 0.54 10.69 35.65
N VAL A 379 0.41 9.89 34.59
CA VAL A 379 0.81 8.47 34.58
C VAL A 379 2.26 8.37 34.15
N ARG A 380 3.10 7.79 35.02
CA ARG A 380 4.50 7.55 34.72
C ARG A 380 4.73 6.11 34.30
N TYR A 381 5.14 5.92 33.05
CA TYR A 381 5.59 4.63 32.56
C TYR A 381 7.03 4.33 32.97
N ASN A 382 7.40 3.06 32.89
CA ASN A 382 8.77 2.60 32.82
C ASN A 382 8.97 1.86 31.49
N PHE A 383 10.21 1.54 31.10
CA PHE A 383 10.49 0.89 29.82
C PHE A 383 11.38 -0.34 29.96
N THR A 384 11.34 -1.19 28.93
CA THR A 384 12.34 -2.24 28.73
C THR A 384 12.64 -2.41 27.24
N GLN A 385 13.92 -2.62 26.93
CA GLN A 385 14.45 -2.73 25.57
C GLN A 385 15.84 -3.41 25.60
N ILE A 386 16.36 -3.79 24.44
CA ILE A 386 17.71 -4.33 24.27
C ILE A 386 18.40 -3.51 23.18
N ASN A 387 19.54 -2.90 23.51
CA ASN A 387 20.35 -2.16 22.54
C ASN A 387 20.74 -3.08 21.37
N PRO A 388 20.61 -2.62 20.12
CA PRO A 388 21.16 -3.30 18.95
C PRO A 388 22.68 -3.38 18.96
N VAL A 389 23.21 -4.15 18.01
CA VAL A 389 24.59 -3.98 17.55
C VAL A 389 24.60 -2.88 16.49
N ASP A 390 25.58 -1.98 16.58
CA ASP A 390 25.72 -0.84 15.68
C ASP A 390 25.69 -1.24 14.19
N GLY A 391 24.79 -0.64 13.42
CA GLY A 391 24.56 -0.86 11.99
C GLY A 391 23.96 -2.22 11.62
N GLN A 392 23.54 -3.05 12.58
CA GLN A 392 23.05 -4.41 12.30
C GLN A 392 21.53 -4.56 12.31
N ASP A 393 20.81 -3.62 12.93
CA ASP A 393 19.34 -3.58 12.91
C ASP A 393 18.89 -2.63 11.79
N GLY A 394 17.72 -2.89 11.21
CA GLY A 394 17.21 -2.13 10.06
C GLY A 394 16.56 -0.80 10.44
N GLY A 395 15.96 -0.15 9.44
CA GLY A 395 15.32 1.16 9.59
C GLY A 395 15.98 2.21 8.70
N VAL A 396 16.10 3.42 9.22
CA VAL A 396 16.76 4.53 8.52
C VAL A 396 18.30 4.33 8.48
N PRO A 397 18.98 4.65 7.38
CA PRO A 397 20.44 4.61 7.32
C PRO A 397 21.09 5.42 8.45
N GLY A 398 22.02 4.81 9.18
CA GLY A 398 22.78 5.45 10.26
C GLY A 398 22.17 5.32 11.65
N GLY A 399 20.87 5.07 11.77
CA GLY A 399 20.20 4.75 13.02
C GLY A 399 20.06 3.25 13.25
N ASN A 400 19.89 2.83 14.50
CA ASN A 400 19.76 1.44 14.91
C ASN A 400 18.33 1.11 15.37
N ILE A 401 17.30 1.37 14.58
CA ILE A 401 15.90 1.30 15.04
C ILE A 401 15.57 0.00 15.78
N ARG A 402 14.74 0.08 16.83
CA ARG A 402 14.33 -1.09 17.62
C ARG A 402 12.88 -1.05 18.06
N THR A 403 12.42 -2.20 18.54
CA THR A 403 11.19 -2.33 19.32
C THR A 403 11.47 -2.06 20.80
N ALA A 404 10.51 -1.48 21.52
CA ALA A 404 10.54 -1.29 22.96
C ALA A 404 9.19 -1.60 23.60
N PHE A 405 9.18 -1.81 24.91
CA PHE A 405 7.95 -1.79 25.70
C PHE A 405 7.95 -0.60 26.65
N LEU A 406 6.84 0.14 26.73
CA LEU A 406 6.52 0.95 27.90
C LEU A 406 5.50 0.21 28.75
N TYR A 407 5.63 0.23 30.06
CA TYR A 407 4.67 -0.40 30.97
C TYR A 407 4.42 0.47 32.20
N ARG A 408 3.21 0.39 32.74
CA ARG A 408 2.84 1.08 33.98
C ARG A 408 3.39 0.28 35.17
N PRO A 409 4.47 0.74 35.85
CA PRO A 409 5.16 -0.05 36.88
C PRO A 409 4.30 -0.29 38.13
N GLU A 410 3.28 0.54 38.34
CA GLU A 410 2.29 0.32 39.37
C GLU A 410 1.38 -0.85 39.02
N ARG A 411 1.18 -1.23 37.75
CA ARG A 411 0.27 -2.30 37.31
C ARG A 411 1.01 -3.60 37.00
N LEU A 412 2.17 -3.48 36.37
CA LEU A 412 2.96 -4.57 35.80
C LEU A 412 4.41 -4.48 36.25
N GLN A 413 5.03 -5.64 36.36
CA GLN A 413 6.48 -5.77 36.46
C GLN A 413 6.96 -6.91 35.58
N LEU A 414 8.23 -6.89 35.18
CA LEU A 414 8.86 -8.08 34.59
C LEU A 414 8.86 -9.22 35.61
N ILE A 415 8.69 -10.47 35.13
CA ILE A 415 8.84 -11.65 35.98
C ILE A 415 10.26 -11.63 36.59
N PRO A 416 10.38 -11.57 37.93
CA PRO A 416 11.66 -11.37 38.59
C PRO A 416 12.55 -12.63 38.55
N GLY A 417 13.85 -12.44 38.76
CA GLY A 417 14.81 -13.54 38.90
C GLY A 417 15.27 -14.17 37.57
N THR A 418 14.98 -13.52 36.45
CA THR A 418 15.49 -13.90 35.12
C THR A 418 16.46 -12.81 34.64
N PRO A 419 17.67 -13.15 34.17
CA PRO A 419 18.63 -12.16 33.69
C PRO A 419 18.13 -11.44 32.41
N VAL A 420 18.63 -10.23 32.18
CA VAL A 420 18.36 -9.47 30.95
C VAL A 420 19.29 -9.97 29.84
N GLY A 421 18.76 -10.17 28.62
CA GLY A 421 19.56 -10.53 27.45
C GLY A 421 20.33 -9.37 26.83
N GLY A 422 21.52 -9.65 26.29
CA GLY A 422 22.25 -8.76 25.40
C GLY A 422 21.78 -8.84 23.94
N SER A 423 22.40 -8.03 23.08
CA SER A 423 22.02 -7.87 21.66
C SER A 423 22.07 -9.16 20.84
N LEU A 424 22.97 -10.08 21.20
CA LEU A 424 23.22 -11.36 20.51
C LEU A 424 22.77 -12.58 21.33
N ASP A 425 22.19 -12.37 22.52
CA ASP A 425 21.78 -13.46 23.39
C ASP A 425 20.37 -13.94 22.97
N ALA A 426 20.28 -15.19 22.53
CA ALA A 426 19.01 -15.81 22.18
C ALA A 426 18.21 -16.17 23.43
N ILE A 427 16.94 -15.75 23.48
CA ILE A 427 15.99 -16.18 24.49
C ILE A 427 15.47 -17.60 24.18
N GLU A 428 15.31 -18.40 25.23
CA GLU A 428 14.79 -19.77 25.15
C GLU A 428 13.70 -19.99 26.21
N VAL A 429 12.78 -20.90 25.90
CA VAL A 429 11.87 -21.46 26.90
C VAL A 429 12.58 -22.56 27.68
N ARG A 430 12.75 -22.36 28.99
CA ARG A 430 13.46 -23.27 29.88
C ARG A 430 12.75 -24.62 30.02
N LYS A 431 13.46 -25.69 29.66
CA LYS A 431 12.98 -27.08 29.73
C LYS A 431 13.23 -27.73 31.10
N ASP A 432 14.15 -27.18 31.89
CA ASP A 432 14.58 -27.68 33.20
C ASP A 432 13.61 -27.31 34.34
N THR A 433 12.68 -26.38 34.11
CA THR A 433 11.69 -25.97 35.10
C THR A 433 10.34 -26.63 34.86
N LYS A 434 9.53 -26.86 35.92
CA LYS A 434 8.17 -27.44 35.83
C LYS A 434 7.09 -26.45 35.39
N LYS A 435 7.34 -25.15 35.49
CA LYS A 435 6.45 -24.08 35.01
C LYS A 435 7.03 -23.50 33.73
N LEU A 436 6.23 -22.76 32.96
CA LEU A 436 6.76 -21.96 31.88
C LEU A 436 7.71 -20.90 32.45
N ALA A 437 8.94 -20.87 31.95
CA ALA A 437 9.95 -19.90 32.35
C ALA A 437 10.84 -19.57 31.14
N LEU A 438 11.24 -18.30 31.03
CA LEU A 438 12.18 -17.83 30.01
C LEU A 438 13.61 -17.88 30.54
N SER A 439 14.59 -18.04 29.66
CA SER A 439 16.02 -17.97 30.00
C SER A 439 16.49 -16.52 30.22
N LEU A 440 15.89 -15.56 29.50
CA LEU A 440 16.15 -14.13 29.53
C LEU A 440 14.83 -13.35 29.72
N ASN A 441 14.85 -12.19 30.36
CA ASN A 441 13.69 -11.31 30.47
C ASN A 441 14.08 -9.83 30.69
N PRO A 442 13.97 -8.95 29.67
CA PRO A 442 13.61 -9.27 28.29
C PRO A 442 14.71 -10.06 27.55
N GLY A 443 14.39 -10.56 26.35
CA GLY A 443 15.34 -11.22 25.45
C GLY A 443 14.94 -11.09 23.97
N ARG A 444 15.84 -11.50 23.05
CA ARG A 444 15.61 -11.48 21.59
C ARG A 444 15.44 -12.90 21.03
N ILE A 445 14.55 -13.07 20.06
CA ILE A 445 14.33 -14.37 19.40
C ILE A 445 15.40 -14.57 18.33
N ASP A 446 16.27 -15.57 18.53
CA ASP A 446 17.32 -15.99 17.58
C ASP A 446 18.02 -14.82 16.88
N PRO A 447 18.64 -13.87 17.62
CA PRO A 447 19.11 -12.60 17.08
C PRO A 447 20.25 -12.71 16.05
N THR A 448 20.88 -13.89 15.95
CA THR A 448 21.95 -14.19 14.99
C THR A 448 21.45 -14.82 13.69
N ASN A 449 20.15 -15.10 13.56
CA ASN A 449 19.59 -15.69 12.36
C ASN A 449 19.75 -14.75 11.15
N PRO A 450 20.18 -15.25 9.98
CA PRO A 450 20.29 -14.44 8.76
C PRO A 450 18.97 -13.77 8.32
N ALA A 451 17.82 -14.31 8.72
CA ALA A 451 16.52 -13.68 8.46
C ALA A 451 16.42 -12.27 9.08
N TRP A 452 17.24 -11.95 10.09
CA TRP A 452 17.29 -10.64 10.74
C TRP A 452 18.33 -9.68 10.16
N ALA A 453 18.97 -10.03 9.04
CA ALA A 453 19.98 -9.18 8.40
C ALA A 453 19.38 -7.81 8.05
N SER A 454 19.98 -6.73 8.59
CA SER A 454 19.52 -5.35 8.38
C SER A 454 18.03 -5.15 8.66
N THR A 455 17.48 -5.88 9.63
CA THR A 455 16.12 -5.67 10.16
C THR A 455 16.10 -5.80 11.68
N ARG A 456 15.01 -5.36 12.30
CA ARG A 456 14.84 -5.31 13.76
C ARG A 456 14.64 -6.72 14.29
N LYS A 457 15.21 -7.02 15.46
CA LYS A 457 15.04 -8.33 16.13
C LYS A 457 13.85 -8.23 17.10
N PRO A 458 12.96 -9.23 17.18
CA PRO A 458 11.83 -9.20 18.09
C PRO A 458 12.23 -9.09 19.57
N LEU A 459 11.49 -8.30 20.35
CA LEU A 459 11.68 -8.17 21.80
C LEU A 459 10.63 -8.99 22.56
N VAL A 460 11.10 -9.92 23.38
CA VAL A 460 10.24 -10.77 24.22
C VAL A 460 10.31 -10.32 25.67
N ALA A 461 9.15 -10.26 26.34
CA ALA A 461 9.07 -10.02 27.76
C ALA A 461 8.02 -10.92 28.44
N GLY A 462 8.38 -11.43 29.62
CA GLY A 462 7.46 -12.08 30.55
C GLY A 462 7.05 -11.09 31.63
N TRP A 463 5.75 -10.93 31.82
CA TRP A 463 5.14 -9.96 32.72
C TRP A 463 4.43 -10.62 33.88
N GLN A 464 4.35 -9.90 34.99
CA GLN A 464 3.60 -10.27 36.16
C GLN A 464 2.73 -9.10 36.61
N THR A 465 1.44 -9.37 36.80
CA THR A 465 0.46 -8.44 37.37
C THR A 465 0.56 -8.38 38.90
N ARG A 466 -0.10 -7.40 39.53
CA ARG A 466 -0.15 -7.24 41.01
C ARG A 466 -0.56 -8.51 41.77
N ASN A 467 -1.45 -9.34 41.22
CA ASN A 467 -1.89 -10.60 41.84
C ASN A 467 -1.06 -11.81 41.39
N LYS A 468 0.16 -11.56 40.87
CA LYS A 468 1.15 -12.55 40.47
C LYS A 468 0.68 -13.47 39.33
N LYS A 469 -0.21 -12.98 38.46
CA LYS A 469 -0.55 -13.68 37.21
C LYS A 469 0.42 -13.28 36.11
N GLU A 470 0.87 -14.27 35.37
CA GLU A 470 1.92 -14.14 34.37
C GLU A 470 1.34 -14.19 32.97
N PHE A 471 1.93 -13.40 32.07
CA PHE A 471 1.64 -13.41 30.64
C PHE A 471 2.90 -13.00 29.87
N TYR A 472 2.91 -13.22 28.56
CA TYR A 472 4.09 -13.06 27.72
C TYR A 472 3.76 -12.19 26.51
N THR A 473 4.72 -11.39 26.08
CA THR A 473 4.56 -10.55 24.90
C THR A 473 5.77 -10.65 23.99
N ILE A 474 5.52 -10.52 22.69
CA ILE A 474 6.53 -10.46 21.65
C ILE A 474 6.23 -9.22 20.80
N ASN A 475 7.13 -8.24 20.81
CA ASN A 475 7.05 -7.06 19.97
C ASN A 475 7.88 -7.28 18.70
N VAL A 476 7.27 -7.11 17.53
CA VAL A 476 7.91 -7.28 16.23
C VAL A 476 7.96 -5.96 15.45
N HIS A 477 8.99 -5.84 14.61
CA HIS A 477 9.04 -4.88 13.51
C HIS A 477 9.77 -5.60 12.37
N LEU A 478 9.04 -6.09 11.38
CA LEU A 478 9.60 -6.94 10.32
C LEU A 478 10.17 -6.13 9.15
N SER A 479 10.79 -6.81 8.19
CA SER A 479 11.37 -6.14 7.01
C SER A 479 10.31 -5.41 6.18
N SER A 480 10.55 -4.12 5.89
CA SER A 480 9.61 -3.30 5.13
C SER A 480 9.37 -3.80 3.71
N LYS A 481 8.23 -3.41 3.12
CA LYS A 481 7.87 -3.77 1.74
C LYS A 481 8.65 -2.97 0.68
N GLY A 482 9.66 -2.19 1.09
CA GLY A 482 10.45 -1.32 0.21
C GLY A 482 11.14 -2.10 -0.93
N GLY A 483 11.13 -1.51 -2.13
CA GLY A 483 11.68 -2.13 -3.34
C GLY A 483 10.72 -3.09 -4.06
N SER A 484 9.50 -3.28 -3.55
CA SER A 484 8.41 -3.95 -4.27
C SER A 484 8.05 -3.21 -5.56
N SER A 485 7.47 -3.92 -6.52
CA SER A 485 6.91 -3.27 -7.71
C SER A 485 5.55 -2.63 -7.41
N SER A 486 5.08 -1.75 -8.29
CA SER A 486 3.67 -1.33 -8.29
C SER A 486 2.73 -2.54 -8.42
N THR A 487 1.53 -2.41 -7.86
CA THR A 487 0.48 -3.43 -7.97
C THR A 487 -0.05 -3.59 -9.39
N GLN A 488 0.14 -2.57 -10.24
CA GLN A 488 -0.24 -2.55 -11.66
C GLN A 488 0.98 -2.75 -12.60
N GLY A 489 2.08 -3.30 -12.08
CA GLY A 489 3.29 -3.58 -12.85
C GLY A 489 3.22 -4.86 -13.70
N ASP A 490 4.24 -5.03 -14.53
CA ASP A 490 4.39 -6.07 -15.55
C ASP A 490 4.57 -7.49 -14.97
N ALA A 491 5.42 -7.65 -13.94
CA ALA A 491 5.58 -8.92 -13.23
C ALA A 491 4.31 -9.34 -12.47
N ARG A 492 3.82 -10.56 -12.70
CA ARG A 492 2.61 -11.12 -12.08
C ARG A 492 2.84 -12.46 -11.35
N PRO A 493 2.31 -12.62 -10.12
CA PRO A 493 1.84 -11.55 -9.22
C PRO A 493 2.91 -10.46 -9.00
N PRO A 494 2.53 -9.23 -8.61
CA PRO A 494 3.45 -8.14 -8.32
C PRO A 494 4.61 -8.56 -7.40
N VAL A 495 5.79 -8.01 -7.65
CA VAL A 495 6.98 -8.25 -6.84
C VAL A 495 6.74 -7.70 -5.43
N ASN A 496 6.61 -8.58 -4.45
CA ASN A 496 6.49 -8.26 -3.02
C ASN A 496 7.85 -8.54 -2.35
N LEU A 497 8.66 -7.52 -2.09
CA LEU A 497 10.01 -7.67 -1.54
C LEU A 497 10.13 -7.13 -0.11
N PRO A 498 11.06 -7.67 0.70
CA PRO A 498 11.63 -9.02 0.61
C PRO A 498 10.69 -10.05 1.27
N ILE A 499 9.74 -10.63 0.52
CA ILE A 499 8.77 -11.61 1.06
C ILE A 499 9.42 -12.84 1.69
N ASP A 500 10.55 -13.31 1.16
CA ASP A 500 11.26 -14.47 1.70
C ASP A 500 11.82 -14.18 3.10
N ALA A 501 12.37 -12.97 3.31
CA ALA A 501 12.85 -12.54 4.61
C ALA A 501 11.67 -12.46 5.61
N ARG A 502 10.56 -11.80 5.23
CA ARG A 502 9.37 -11.75 6.08
C ARG A 502 8.80 -13.13 6.41
N SER A 503 8.74 -14.04 5.44
CA SER A 503 8.27 -15.42 5.64
C SER A 503 9.13 -16.17 6.66
N GLN A 504 10.46 -16.02 6.57
CA GLN A 504 11.39 -16.63 7.52
C GLN A 504 11.28 -16.00 8.92
N GLN A 505 11.17 -14.68 9.00
CA GLN A 505 11.01 -13.95 10.26
C GLN A 505 9.74 -14.39 10.99
N VAL A 506 8.61 -14.48 10.29
CA VAL A 506 7.34 -14.97 10.84
C VAL A 506 7.45 -16.43 11.29
N ALA A 507 8.13 -17.29 10.53
CA ALA A 507 8.37 -18.67 10.93
C ALA A 507 9.21 -18.78 12.22
N ILE A 508 10.27 -17.99 12.35
CA ILE A 508 11.13 -17.97 13.56
C ILE A 508 10.33 -17.51 14.79
N VAL A 509 9.49 -16.48 14.65
CA VAL A 509 8.60 -16.02 15.73
C VAL A 509 7.59 -17.12 16.08
N ALA A 510 7.01 -17.79 15.08
CA ALA A 510 6.06 -18.87 15.29
C ALA A 510 6.69 -20.08 16.00
N ASP A 511 7.94 -20.44 15.70
CA ASP A 511 8.66 -21.51 16.38
C ASP A 511 8.88 -21.20 17.87
N PHE A 512 9.23 -19.94 18.18
CA PHE A 512 9.32 -19.50 19.58
C PHE A 512 7.95 -19.56 20.28
N VAL A 513 6.89 -19.09 19.64
CA VAL A 513 5.51 -19.18 20.16
C VAL A 513 5.11 -20.64 20.40
N ALA A 514 5.42 -21.55 19.47
CA ALA A 514 5.16 -22.97 19.63
C ALA A 514 5.88 -23.52 20.86
N SER A 515 7.15 -23.13 21.08
CA SER A 515 7.90 -23.56 22.28
C SER A 515 7.27 -23.10 23.60
N VAL A 516 6.63 -21.92 23.60
CA VAL A 516 5.88 -21.41 24.75
C VAL A 516 4.60 -22.24 24.97
N LEU A 517 3.84 -22.49 23.91
CA LEU A 517 2.57 -23.22 23.98
C LEU A 517 2.75 -24.73 24.23
N ASP A 518 3.85 -25.33 23.78
CA ASP A 518 4.23 -26.69 24.13
C ASP A 518 4.51 -26.83 25.63
N ARG A 519 5.09 -25.79 26.23
CA ARG A 519 5.39 -25.75 27.66
C ARG A 519 4.14 -25.46 28.50
N ASP A 520 3.28 -24.57 28.02
CA ASP A 520 1.97 -24.26 28.60
C ASP A 520 0.96 -23.84 27.52
N SER A 521 0.12 -24.79 27.11
CA SER A 521 -0.96 -24.56 26.12
C SER A 521 -1.99 -23.50 26.51
N LYS A 522 -2.00 -23.06 27.78
CA LYS A 522 -2.90 -22.02 28.30
C LYS A 522 -2.20 -20.69 28.56
N ALA A 523 -0.89 -20.60 28.24
CA ALA A 523 -0.13 -19.38 28.38
C ALA A 523 -0.86 -18.21 27.71
N LYS A 524 -0.96 -17.10 28.42
CA LYS A 524 -1.48 -15.85 27.85
C LYS A 524 -0.31 -15.19 27.12
N LEU A 525 -0.37 -15.19 25.80
CA LEU A 525 0.69 -14.66 24.96
C LEU A 525 0.08 -13.75 23.89
N ILE A 526 0.73 -12.60 23.68
CA ILE A 526 0.42 -11.65 22.62
C ILE A 526 1.66 -11.46 21.74
N VAL A 527 1.49 -11.56 20.43
CA VAL A 527 2.48 -11.09 19.45
C VAL A 527 1.90 -9.86 18.79
N ALA A 528 2.54 -8.71 18.90
CA ALA A 528 2.04 -7.48 18.28
C ALA A 528 3.17 -6.60 17.73
N GLY A 529 2.81 -5.68 16.85
CA GLY A 529 3.70 -4.73 16.21
C GLY A 529 3.53 -4.67 14.70
N ASP A 530 4.51 -4.04 14.06
CA ASP A 530 4.53 -3.83 12.62
C ASP A 530 5.09 -5.09 11.91
N PHE A 531 4.21 -5.84 11.24
CA PHE A 531 4.60 -7.02 10.48
C PHE A 531 5.02 -6.68 9.04
N ASN A 532 4.78 -5.44 8.58
CA ASN A 532 5.03 -5.03 7.19
C ASN A 532 4.44 -6.02 6.16
N GLU A 533 3.32 -6.67 6.48
CA GLU A 533 2.66 -7.62 5.60
C GLU A 533 1.19 -7.76 5.95
N TYR A 534 0.36 -7.96 4.94
CA TYR A 534 -1.08 -8.10 5.08
C TYR A 534 -1.44 -9.50 5.60
N SER A 535 -2.42 -9.62 6.48
CA SER A 535 -2.94 -10.93 6.94
C SER A 535 -3.47 -11.79 5.78
N GLN A 536 -3.83 -11.14 4.68
CA GLN A 536 -4.24 -11.69 3.39
C GLN A 536 -3.10 -12.37 2.62
N THR A 537 -1.84 -12.06 2.90
CA THR A 537 -0.65 -12.77 2.37
C THR A 537 -0.46 -14.07 3.17
N ARG A 538 -1.38 -15.02 3.00
CA ARG A 538 -1.52 -16.21 3.84
C ARG A 538 -0.25 -17.06 3.85
N SER A 539 0.53 -17.08 2.77
CA SER A 539 1.82 -17.78 2.74
C SER A 539 2.80 -17.32 3.81
N VAL A 540 2.80 -16.02 4.15
CA VAL A 540 3.69 -15.44 5.18
C VAL A 540 3.18 -15.79 6.58
N PHE A 541 1.88 -15.60 6.84
CA PHE A 541 1.29 -15.77 8.17
C PHE A 541 0.94 -17.21 8.55
N ALA A 542 0.97 -18.16 7.60
CA ALA A 542 0.60 -19.56 7.84
C ALA A 542 1.23 -20.22 9.08
N PRO A 543 2.52 -19.98 9.44
CA PRO A 543 3.10 -20.52 10.67
C PRO A 543 2.42 -19.97 11.94
N LEU A 544 2.14 -18.67 12.02
CA LEU A 544 1.51 -18.05 13.19
C LEU A 544 0.02 -18.37 13.27
N ALA A 545 -0.70 -18.36 12.16
CA ALA A 545 -2.14 -18.63 12.11
C ALA A 545 -2.53 -20.06 12.55
N LYS A 546 -1.56 -20.99 12.61
CA LYS A 546 -1.75 -22.33 13.19
C LYS A 546 -1.75 -22.33 14.72
N LEU A 547 -1.20 -21.30 15.34
CA LEU A 547 -0.91 -21.23 16.78
C LEU A 547 -1.72 -20.14 17.48
N LEU A 548 -1.98 -19.04 16.79
CA LEU A 548 -2.59 -17.82 17.33
C LEU A 548 -3.75 -17.36 16.42
N THR A 549 -4.64 -16.56 17.01
CA THR A 549 -5.74 -15.90 16.31
C THR A 549 -5.52 -14.39 16.34
N GLU A 550 -5.72 -13.71 15.22
CA GLU A 550 -5.63 -12.24 15.17
C GLU A 550 -6.67 -11.61 16.11
N PHE A 551 -6.31 -10.57 16.86
CA PHE A 551 -7.20 -9.92 17.82
C PHE A 551 -8.45 -9.36 17.16
N ASP A 552 -8.33 -8.82 15.94
CA ASP A 552 -9.47 -8.39 15.13
C ASP A 552 -10.50 -9.49 14.91
N GLU A 553 -10.07 -10.74 14.75
CA GLU A 553 -10.96 -11.91 14.67
C GLU A 553 -11.48 -12.32 16.04
N VAL A 554 -10.67 -12.23 17.10
CA VAL A 554 -11.09 -12.55 18.47
C VAL A 554 -12.28 -11.70 18.92
N VAL A 555 -12.31 -10.43 18.51
CA VAL A 555 -13.34 -9.45 18.90
C VAL A 555 -14.29 -9.04 17.77
N ASP A 556 -14.25 -9.74 16.64
CA ASP A 556 -15.15 -9.58 15.51
C ASP A 556 -15.15 -8.15 14.90
N ILE A 557 -13.99 -7.51 14.77
CA ILE A 557 -13.88 -6.22 14.04
C ILE A 557 -14.25 -6.45 12.56
N PRO A 558 -15.11 -5.60 11.95
CA PRO A 558 -15.44 -5.71 10.53
C PRO A 558 -14.19 -5.65 9.66
N ARG A 559 -14.07 -6.55 8.67
CA ARG A 559 -12.85 -6.68 7.83
C ARG A 559 -12.40 -5.37 7.19
N VAL A 560 -13.34 -4.54 6.75
CA VAL A 560 -13.04 -3.24 6.13
C VAL A 560 -12.51 -2.20 7.11
N GLU A 561 -12.66 -2.39 8.42
CA GLU A 561 -12.15 -1.48 9.47
C GLU A 561 -10.84 -1.96 10.09
N ARG A 562 -10.22 -3.02 9.57
CA ARG A 562 -8.94 -3.57 10.04
C ARG A 562 -7.79 -2.97 9.25
N TYR A 563 -7.52 -1.68 9.43
CA TYR A 563 -6.39 -1.02 8.80
C TYR A 563 -5.66 -0.13 9.79
N SER A 564 -4.35 -0.04 9.61
CA SER A 564 -3.48 0.83 10.40
C SER A 564 -2.66 1.77 9.53
N TYR A 565 -2.75 1.64 8.21
CA TYR A 565 -1.92 2.34 7.25
C TYR A 565 -2.73 2.74 6.02
N VAL A 566 -2.36 3.82 5.35
CA VAL A 566 -2.95 4.22 4.07
C VAL A 566 -1.85 4.48 3.04
N PHE A 567 -1.85 3.70 1.96
CA PHE A 567 -0.80 3.71 0.96
C PHE A 567 -1.33 3.33 -0.40
N ASP A 568 -0.81 4.02 -1.42
CA ASP A 568 -1.36 4.02 -2.77
C ASP A 568 -2.89 4.13 -2.72
N GLN A 569 -3.61 3.19 -3.33
CA GLN A 569 -5.06 3.18 -3.39
C GLN A 569 -5.76 2.65 -2.13
N ASN A 570 -5.00 2.06 -1.19
CA ASN A 570 -5.54 1.17 -0.17
C ASN A 570 -5.48 1.74 1.25
N SER A 571 -6.46 1.32 2.06
CA SER A 571 -6.30 1.19 3.50
C SER A 571 -5.78 -0.21 3.82
N GLU A 572 -4.66 -0.28 4.53
CA GLU A 572 -3.84 -1.48 4.70
C GLU A 572 -3.67 -1.84 6.17
N GLN A 573 -3.63 -3.14 6.46
CA GLN A 573 -3.28 -3.65 7.78
C GLN A 573 -1.81 -4.07 7.77
N LEU A 574 -0.95 -3.31 8.45
CA LEU A 574 0.47 -3.66 8.63
C LEU A 574 0.81 -3.94 10.09
N ASP A 575 0.07 -3.32 11.01
CA ASP A 575 0.17 -3.55 12.44
C ASP A 575 -0.87 -4.58 12.85
N HIS A 576 -0.40 -5.64 13.50
CA HIS A 576 -1.25 -6.74 13.92
C HIS A 576 -1.04 -7.03 15.40
N ALA A 577 -2.07 -7.54 16.05
CA ALA A 577 -1.96 -8.20 17.34
C ALA A 577 -2.54 -9.62 17.25
N PHE A 578 -1.79 -10.63 17.67
CA PHE A 578 -2.22 -12.03 17.71
C PHE A 578 -2.34 -12.52 19.15
N ALA A 579 -3.40 -13.25 19.44
CA ALA A 579 -3.74 -13.80 20.74
C ALA A 579 -3.53 -15.32 20.78
N SER A 580 -2.97 -15.82 21.88
CA SER A 580 -2.92 -17.26 22.13
C SER A 580 -4.29 -17.86 22.47
N PRO A 581 -4.47 -19.20 22.34
CA PRO A 581 -5.71 -19.88 22.75
C PRO A 581 -6.08 -19.63 24.21
N GLY A 582 -5.07 -19.38 25.06
CA GLY A 582 -5.27 -18.97 26.45
C GLY A 582 -6.08 -17.68 26.58
N ILE A 583 -5.83 -16.68 25.73
CA ILE A 583 -6.57 -15.42 25.69
C ILE A 583 -7.92 -15.62 24.99
N GLU A 584 -7.93 -16.31 23.85
CA GLU A 584 -9.12 -16.54 23.02
C GLU A 584 -10.26 -17.22 23.80
N LYS A 585 -9.93 -18.16 24.70
CA LYS A 585 -10.90 -18.79 25.62
C LYS A 585 -11.71 -17.78 26.46
N HIS A 586 -11.17 -16.59 26.66
CA HIS A 586 -11.80 -15.48 27.37
C HIS A 586 -12.16 -14.31 26.44
N LYS A 587 -12.47 -14.56 25.16
CA LYS A 587 -12.81 -13.53 24.18
C LYS A 587 -13.95 -12.61 24.61
N ASN A 588 -14.92 -13.11 25.39
CA ASN A 588 -15.99 -12.30 25.98
C ASN A 588 -15.52 -11.28 27.03
N LYS A 589 -14.23 -11.31 27.40
CA LYS A 589 -13.55 -10.35 28.26
C LYS A 589 -12.42 -9.62 27.52
N ALA A 590 -12.24 -9.88 26.23
CA ALA A 590 -11.31 -9.16 25.38
C ALA A 590 -12.03 -7.96 24.71
N ALA A 591 -11.25 -6.97 24.32
CA ALA A 591 -11.66 -5.91 23.39
C ALA A 591 -10.42 -5.48 22.61
N PHE A 592 -10.63 -4.98 21.39
CA PHE A 592 -9.59 -4.41 20.54
C PHE A 592 -10.21 -3.31 19.68
N GLU A 593 -9.43 -2.30 19.35
CA GLU A 593 -9.85 -1.14 18.58
C GLU A 593 -8.64 -0.50 17.90
N HIS A 594 -8.77 -0.18 16.61
CA HIS A 594 -7.84 0.67 15.87
C HIS A 594 -8.23 2.14 16.07
N ILE A 595 -7.27 2.98 16.45
CA ILE A 595 -7.48 4.42 16.64
C ILE A 595 -6.92 5.13 15.43
N HIS A 596 -7.78 5.40 14.44
CA HIS A 596 -7.38 5.92 13.13
C HIS A 596 -6.91 7.39 13.11
N VAL A 597 -6.13 7.81 14.10
CA VAL A 597 -5.74 9.22 14.28
C VAL A 597 -4.87 9.74 13.14
N ASN A 598 -4.06 8.88 12.53
CA ASN A 598 -3.13 9.23 11.48
C ASN A 598 -3.75 9.05 10.09
N SER A 599 -4.41 7.93 9.84
CA SER A 599 -5.09 7.70 8.56
C SER A 599 -6.27 8.65 8.35
N TRP A 600 -6.90 9.15 9.43
CA TRP A 600 -8.00 10.12 9.35
C TRP A 600 -7.55 11.56 9.56
N SER A 601 -6.24 11.80 9.58
CA SER A 601 -5.68 13.15 9.60
C SER A 601 -6.32 14.01 8.49
N PRO A 602 -6.64 15.30 8.75
CA PRO A 602 -7.26 16.16 7.76
C PRO A 602 -6.33 16.52 6.58
N SER A 603 -5.02 16.33 6.74
CA SER A 603 -3.99 16.54 5.71
C SER A 603 -2.76 15.67 5.97
N PHE A 604 -1.88 15.54 4.97
CA PHE A 604 -0.60 14.85 5.13
C PHE A 604 0.30 15.54 6.17
N ASP A 605 0.35 16.88 6.17
CA ASP A 605 1.19 17.66 7.09
C ASP A 605 0.73 17.57 8.56
N ASP A 606 -0.56 17.31 8.78
CA ASP A 606 -1.13 17.12 10.13
C ASP A 606 -0.94 15.67 10.64
N ARG A 607 -0.49 14.75 9.77
CA ARG A 607 -0.26 13.34 10.11
C ARG A 607 1.03 13.21 10.93
N ILE A 608 0.96 12.48 12.04
CA ILE A 608 2.03 12.45 13.06
C ILE A 608 2.90 11.20 12.96
N SER A 609 2.27 10.07 12.71
CA SER A 609 2.91 8.84 12.26
C SER A 609 2.20 8.40 11.00
N ASP A 610 2.85 7.68 10.11
CA ASP A 610 2.19 6.99 9.01
C ASP A 610 1.34 5.77 9.46
N HIS A 611 1.48 5.30 10.70
CA HIS A 611 0.72 4.20 11.30
C HIS A 611 -0.30 4.66 12.35
N ASP A 612 -1.49 4.06 12.37
CA ASP A 612 -2.48 4.23 13.42
C ASP A 612 -2.20 3.33 14.64
N PRO A 613 -2.32 3.86 15.88
CA PRO A 613 -2.22 3.02 17.07
C PRO A 613 -3.44 2.11 17.25
N SER A 614 -3.21 0.97 17.88
CA SER A 614 -4.26 0.06 18.35
C SER A 614 -4.33 0.00 19.88
N VAL A 615 -5.50 -0.26 20.44
CA VAL A 615 -5.69 -0.52 21.88
C VAL A 615 -6.48 -1.79 22.08
N GLY A 616 -6.01 -2.64 22.99
CA GLY A 616 -6.69 -3.86 23.39
C GLY A 616 -6.78 -4.06 24.89
N LYS A 617 -7.60 -5.03 25.28
CA LYS A 617 -7.60 -5.61 26.62
C LYS A 617 -7.80 -7.11 26.56
N PHE A 618 -7.27 -7.80 27.56
CA PHE A 618 -7.47 -9.23 27.73
C PHE A 618 -7.50 -9.62 29.20
N PHE A 619 -8.00 -10.83 29.47
CA PHE A 619 -8.14 -11.38 30.81
C PHE A 619 -7.04 -12.39 31.12
N VAL A 620 -6.25 -12.16 32.16
CA VAL A 620 -5.06 -12.97 32.50
C VAL A 620 -5.31 -14.02 33.58
N CYS A 621 -6.37 -13.88 34.39
CA CYS A 621 -6.65 -14.80 35.51
C CYS A 621 -7.47 -16.03 35.09
N GLY A 622 -6.86 -17.06 34.50
CA GLY A 622 -7.61 -18.28 34.19
C GLY A 622 -6.84 -19.34 33.44
#